data_AF-A0A3N1DBI3-F1
#
_entry.id   AF-A0A3N1DBI3-F1
#
_cell.length_a   1.000
_cell.length_b   1.000
_cell.length_c   1.000
_cell.angle_alpha   90.00
_cell.angle_beta   90.00
_cell.angle_gamma   90.00
#
_symmetry.space_group_name_H-M   'P 1'
#
loop_
_entity.id
_entity.type
_entity.pdbx_description
1 polymer ?
#
loop_
_entity_poly.entity_id
_entity_poly.type
_entity_poly.pdbx_seq_one_letter_code
_entity_poly.pdbx_strand_id
1 'polypeptide(L)'
;MQSLLQVLLPLIVGALLTLAAKEFPRAQDRNRERARQLLAAAHAFRHAGEQWLDLRLTAHSTPSTAELRLCHEDLGWQLEHVISRHPCWRWPRRLLEHLQEGPLGPGLTSGWTRLRPEERRARHAETHRALDEFVRHTARLAARMEHPLLSRREMRSEPVWTRPPQG
;
A
#
# COMPACT_ATOMS: atom_id res chain seq x y z
N MET A 1 35.33 -1.60 -44.88
CA MET A 1 34.47 -0.99 -43.83
C MET A 1 33.73 -2.01 -42.95
N GLN A 2 33.64 -3.30 -43.29
CA GLN A 2 32.97 -4.33 -42.46
C GLN A 2 33.66 -4.65 -41.12
N SER A 3 34.99 -4.54 -41.03
CA SER A 3 35.75 -4.92 -39.83
C SER A 3 35.58 -3.96 -38.64
N LEU A 4 35.30 -2.67 -38.90
CA LEU A 4 35.05 -1.70 -37.81
C LEU A 4 33.71 -1.98 -37.12
N LEU A 5 32.69 -2.40 -37.87
CA LEU A 5 31.35 -2.69 -37.35
C LEU A 5 31.36 -3.93 -36.42
N GLN A 6 32.18 -4.94 -36.74
CA GLN A 6 32.31 -6.16 -35.93
C GLN A 6 33.05 -5.94 -34.60
N VAL A 7 33.89 -4.91 -34.49
CA VAL A 7 34.60 -4.56 -33.25
C VAL A 7 33.79 -3.58 -32.39
N LEU A 8 33.05 -2.66 -33.01
CA LEU A 8 32.21 -1.69 -32.30
C LEU A 8 30.97 -2.32 -31.65
N LEU A 9 30.35 -3.30 -32.30
CA LEU A 9 29.14 -3.96 -31.77
C LEU A 9 29.35 -4.61 -30.38
N PRO A 10 30.38 -5.47 -30.15
CA PRO A 10 30.61 -6.07 -28.83
C PRO A 10 31.02 -5.03 -27.78
N LEU A 11 31.66 -3.94 -28.17
CA LEU A 11 32.08 -2.86 -27.26
C LEU A 11 30.86 -2.06 -26.78
N ILE A 12 29.92 -1.76 -27.68
CA ILE A 12 28.63 -1.12 -27.35
C ILE A 12 27.75 -2.05 -26.48
N VAL A 13 27.65 -3.33 -26.84
CA VAL A 13 26.88 -4.32 -26.05
C VAL A 13 27.51 -4.53 -24.67
N GLY A 14 28.84 -4.62 -24.58
CA GLY A 14 29.56 -4.73 -23.31
C GLY A 14 29.36 -3.50 -22.40
N ALA A 15 29.40 -2.29 -22.98
CA ALA A 15 29.11 -1.06 -22.24
C ALA A 15 27.65 -1.01 -21.76
N LEU A 16 26.68 -1.36 -22.61
CA LEU A 16 25.26 -1.43 -22.26
C LEU A 16 24.98 -2.48 -21.17
N LEU A 17 25.60 -3.66 -21.25
CA LEU A 17 25.49 -4.70 -20.23
C LEU A 17 26.12 -4.26 -18.91
N THR A 18 27.25 -3.56 -18.94
CA THR A 18 27.90 -3.04 -17.73
C THR A 18 27.08 -1.93 -17.08
N LEU A 19 26.47 -1.05 -17.88
CA LEU A 19 25.55 -0.02 -17.39
C LEU A 19 24.29 -0.66 -16.78
N ALA A 20 23.68 -1.61 -17.50
CA ALA A 20 22.53 -2.36 -17.02
C ALA A 20 22.84 -3.15 -15.74
N ALA A 21 24.02 -3.76 -15.64
CA ALA A 21 24.47 -4.50 -14.46
C ALA A 21 24.69 -3.61 -13.23
N LYS A 22 25.01 -2.32 -13.41
CA LYS A 22 25.16 -1.35 -12.31
C LYS A 22 23.84 -0.66 -11.95
N GLU A 23 22.97 -0.43 -12.92
CA GLU A 23 21.68 0.23 -12.72
C GLU A 23 20.62 -0.70 -12.13
N PHE A 24 20.68 -1.99 -12.47
CA PHE A 24 19.71 -2.98 -12.00
C PHE A 24 19.75 -3.18 -10.48
N PRO A 25 20.90 -3.39 -9.82
CA PRO A 25 20.97 -3.48 -8.36
C PRO A 25 20.49 -2.19 -7.67
N ARG A 26 20.89 -1.01 -8.20
CA ARG A 26 20.47 0.29 -7.66
C ARG A 26 18.98 0.56 -7.81
N ALA A 27 18.35 0.06 -8.87
CA ALA A 27 16.90 0.15 -9.04
C ALA A 27 16.18 -0.81 -8.09
N GLN A 28 16.72 -2.02 -7.89
CA GLN A 28 16.19 -3.01 -6.96
C GLN A 28 16.26 -2.54 -5.50
N ASP A 29 17.38 -1.95 -5.08
CA ASP A 29 17.54 -1.42 -3.72
C ASP A 29 16.56 -0.27 -3.43
N ARG A 30 16.36 0.62 -4.41
CA ARG A 30 15.36 1.69 -4.31
C ARG A 30 13.94 1.13 -4.19
N ASN A 31 13.62 0.06 -4.91
CA ASN A 31 12.30 -0.57 -4.83
C ASN A 31 12.09 -1.27 -3.48
N ARG A 32 13.10 -1.94 -2.94
CA ARG A 32 13.06 -2.54 -1.59
C ARG A 32 12.85 -1.48 -0.52
N GLU A 33 13.58 -0.38 -0.60
CA GLU A 33 13.45 0.70 0.37
C GLU A 33 12.03 1.30 0.36
N ARG A 34 11.46 1.51 -0.84
CA ARG A 34 10.07 1.99 -0.97
C ARG A 34 9.05 0.97 -0.47
N ALA A 35 9.29 -0.31 -0.74
CA ALA A 35 8.43 -1.38 -0.24
C ALA A 35 8.40 -1.38 1.30
N ARG A 36 9.55 -1.16 1.95
CA ARG A 36 9.65 -1.00 3.41
C ARG A 36 8.93 0.24 3.90
N GLN A 37 9.10 1.40 3.24
CA GLN A 37 8.43 2.65 3.62
C GLN A 37 6.92 2.52 3.55
N LEU A 38 6.39 1.92 2.46
CA LEU A 38 4.97 1.64 2.33
C LEU A 38 4.47 0.70 3.44
N LEU A 39 5.23 -0.34 3.76
CA LEU A 39 4.87 -1.29 4.82
C LEU A 39 4.90 -0.63 6.21
N ALA A 40 5.90 0.21 6.48
CA ALA A 40 6.01 0.96 7.72
C ALA A 40 4.83 1.93 7.90
N ALA A 41 4.46 2.68 6.86
CA ALA A 41 3.30 3.56 6.88
C ALA A 41 2.00 2.78 7.13
N ALA A 42 1.84 1.60 6.51
CA ALA A 42 0.67 0.75 6.75
C ALA A 42 0.58 0.25 8.20
N HIS A 43 1.72 -0.13 8.80
CA HIS A 43 1.75 -0.52 10.21
C HIS A 43 1.50 0.66 11.16
N ALA A 44 2.04 1.84 10.86
CA ALA A 44 1.78 3.05 11.64
C ALA A 44 0.30 3.44 11.61
N PHE A 45 -0.32 3.40 10.42
CA PHE A 45 -1.76 3.64 10.27
C PHE A 45 -2.60 2.60 11.02
N ARG A 46 -2.27 1.31 10.90
CA ARG A 46 -2.92 0.26 11.69
C ARG A 46 -2.83 0.56 13.18
N HIS A 47 -1.63 0.85 13.68
CA HIS A 47 -1.42 1.06 15.11
C HIS A 47 -2.23 2.26 15.63
N ALA A 48 -2.19 3.39 14.91
CA ALA A 48 -3.00 4.56 15.25
C ALA A 48 -4.51 4.27 15.18
N GLY A 49 -4.95 3.46 14.20
CA GLY A 49 -6.33 3.02 14.06
C GLY A 49 -6.79 2.16 15.22
N GLU A 50 -6.02 1.14 15.60
CA GLU A 50 -6.29 0.26 16.75
C GLU A 50 -6.37 1.05 18.05
N GLN A 51 -5.38 1.93 18.30
CA GLN A 51 -5.39 2.81 19.47
C GLN A 51 -6.64 3.71 19.51
N TRP A 52 -7.00 4.32 18.38
CA TRP A 52 -8.18 5.17 18.31
C TRP A 52 -9.47 4.37 18.57
N LEU A 53 -9.58 3.16 17.99
CA LEU A 53 -10.72 2.27 18.15
C LEU A 53 -10.90 1.83 19.61
N ASP A 54 -9.81 1.48 20.30
CA ASP A 54 -9.82 1.07 21.70
C ASP A 54 -10.19 2.22 22.64
N LEU A 55 -9.64 3.41 22.36
CA LEU A 55 -10.03 4.63 23.06
C LEU A 55 -11.50 4.97 22.79
N ARG A 56 -11.99 4.78 21.55
CA ARG A 56 -13.38 5.09 21.19
C ARG A 56 -14.39 4.14 21.86
N LEU A 57 -14.02 2.88 22.09
CA LEU A 57 -14.87 1.94 22.82
C LEU A 57 -15.07 2.32 24.28
N THR A 58 -14.01 2.85 24.91
CA THR A 58 -13.96 3.10 26.36
C THR A 58 -14.32 4.54 26.73
N ALA A 59 -14.00 5.50 25.87
CA ALA A 59 -14.19 6.92 26.13
C ALA A 59 -15.65 7.38 25.94
N HIS A 60 -16.10 8.26 26.84
CA HIS A 60 -17.39 8.94 26.73
C HIS A 60 -17.32 10.15 25.80
N SER A 61 -16.12 10.72 25.63
CA SER A 61 -15.79 11.80 24.69
C SER A 61 -15.14 11.26 23.41
N THR A 62 -15.14 12.07 22.35
CA THR A 62 -14.48 11.72 21.08
C THR A 62 -12.95 11.79 21.24
N PRO A 63 -12.20 10.69 21.01
CA PRO A 63 -10.75 10.71 21.02
C PRO A 63 -10.20 11.60 19.90
N SER A 64 -9.01 12.18 20.12
CA SER A 64 -8.31 12.92 19.08
C SER A 64 -8.04 12.04 17.87
N THR A 65 -8.25 12.59 16.67
CA THR A 65 -7.98 11.92 15.39
C THR A 65 -6.68 12.40 14.73
N ALA A 66 -5.89 13.25 15.41
CA ALA A 66 -4.74 13.93 14.81
C ALA A 66 -3.68 12.96 14.29
N GLU A 67 -3.22 12.03 15.13
CA GLU A 67 -2.21 11.02 14.76
C GLU A 67 -2.74 10.06 13.70
N LEU A 68 -3.99 9.61 13.87
CA LEU A 68 -4.66 8.77 12.88
C LEU A 68 -4.71 9.43 11.49
N ARG A 69 -5.04 10.73 11.44
CA ARG A 69 -5.08 11.50 10.19
C ARG A 69 -3.69 11.63 9.56
N LEU A 70 -2.65 11.92 10.36
CA LEU A 70 -1.28 12.00 9.86
C LEU A 70 -0.82 10.68 9.24
N CYS A 71 -1.09 9.55 9.91
CA CYS A 71 -0.75 8.23 9.38
C CYS A 71 -1.57 7.88 8.13
N HIS A 72 -2.85 8.28 8.08
CA HIS A 72 -3.72 8.09 6.91
C HIS A 72 -3.19 8.87 5.70
N GLU A 73 -2.82 10.14 5.90
CA GLU A 73 -2.24 11.01 4.87
C GLU A 73 -0.89 10.49 4.36
N ASP A 74 0.02 10.08 5.26
CA ASP A 74 1.32 9.51 4.88
C ASP A 74 1.14 8.23 4.05
N LEU A 75 0.31 7.30 4.52
CA LEU A 75 0.02 6.07 3.79
C LEU A 75 -0.63 6.35 2.41
N GLY A 76 -1.55 7.31 2.34
CA GLY A 76 -2.14 7.76 1.09
C GLY A 76 -1.07 8.29 0.12
N TRP A 77 -0.17 9.13 0.62
CA TRP A 77 0.95 9.66 -0.16
C TRP A 77 1.89 8.55 -0.67
N GLN A 78 2.23 7.56 0.16
CA GLN A 78 3.04 6.42 -0.27
C GLN A 78 2.36 5.63 -1.40
N LEU A 79 1.05 5.39 -1.30
CA LEU A 79 0.28 4.70 -2.35
C LEU A 79 0.24 5.50 -3.65
N GLU A 80 0.01 6.81 -3.58
CA GLU A 80 0.07 7.71 -4.75
C GLU A 80 1.46 7.70 -5.40
N HIS A 81 2.52 7.67 -4.60
CA HIS A 81 3.88 7.54 -5.11
C HIS A 81 4.10 6.21 -5.85
N VAL A 82 3.51 5.12 -5.38
CA VAL A 82 3.55 3.83 -6.08
C VAL A 82 2.73 3.88 -7.38
N ILE A 83 1.54 4.49 -7.36
CA ILE A 83 0.68 4.64 -8.54
C ILE A 83 1.39 5.42 -9.65
N SER A 84 2.04 6.55 -9.31
CA SER A 84 2.75 7.39 -10.28
C SER A 84 3.93 6.67 -10.94
N ARG A 85 4.64 5.82 -10.17
CA ARG A 85 5.75 4.97 -10.65
C ARG A 85 5.29 3.78 -11.48
N HIS A 86 4.12 3.24 -11.19
CA HIS A 86 3.59 2.03 -11.82
C HIS A 86 2.16 2.25 -12.34
N PRO A 87 1.96 3.14 -13.34
CA PRO A 87 0.61 3.56 -13.77
C PRO A 87 -0.23 2.43 -14.37
N CYS A 88 0.41 1.36 -14.85
CA CYS A 88 -0.28 0.18 -15.36
C CYS A 88 -0.73 -0.81 -14.26
N TRP A 89 -0.37 -0.58 -13.00
CA TRP A 89 -0.78 -1.43 -11.89
C TRP A 89 -2.10 -0.93 -11.33
N ARG A 90 -3.10 -1.82 -11.28
CA ARG A 90 -4.43 -1.48 -10.75
C ARG A 90 -4.50 -1.62 -9.24
N TRP A 91 -3.71 -2.53 -8.68
CA TRP A 91 -3.75 -2.86 -7.25
C TRP A 91 -3.48 -1.66 -6.32
N PRO A 92 -2.44 -0.83 -6.52
CA PRO A 92 -2.20 0.31 -5.64
C PRO A 92 -3.36 1.32 -5.62
N ARG A 93 -4.05 1.50 -6.76
CA ARG A 93 -5.25 2.34 -6.85
C ARG A 93 -6.40 1.77 -6.03
N ARG A 94 -6.63 0.46 -6.10
CA ARG A 94 -7.66 -0.21 -5.28
C ARG A 94 -7.37 -0.11 -3.78
N LEU A 95 -6.09 -0.21 -3.39
CA LEU A 95 -5.70 0.02 -2.00
C LEU A 95 -5.97 1.46 -1.57
N LEU A 96 -5.68 2.44 -2.42
CA LEU A 96 -5.98 3.84 -2.15
C LEU A 96 -7.49 4.08 -2.04
N GLU A 97 -8.29 3.52 -2.95
CA GLU A 97 -9.76 3.55 -2.88
C GLU A 97 -10.25 2.96 -1.54
N HIS A 98 -9.76 1.78 -1.16
CA HIS A 98 -10.15 1.13 0.10
C HIS A 98 -9.72 1.91 1.35
N LEU A 99 -8.60 2.63 1.28
CA LEU A 99 -8.14 3.52 2.35
C LEU A 99 -9.04 4.77 2.46
N GLN A 100 -9.55 5.27 1.33
CA GLN A 100 -10.38 6.48 1.26
C GLN A 100 -11.87 6.20 1.49
N GLU A 101 -12.31 4.95 1.35
CA GLU A 101 -13.70 4.54 1.42
C GLU A 101 -13.98 3.55 2.56
N GLY A 102 -15.26 3.29 2.81
CA GLY A 102 -15.69 2.22 3.71
C GLY A 102 -15.21 2.37 5.16
N PRO A 103 -14.85 1.25 5.84
CA PRO A 103 -14.52 1.24 7.26
C PRO A 103 -13.16 1.89 7.60
N LEU A 104 -12.25 2.03 6.63
CA LEU A 104 -10.93 2.64 6.84
C LEU A 104 -10.86 4.11 6.45
N GLY A 105 -11.77 4.56 5.60
CA GLY A 105 -11.99 5.97 5.28
C GLY A 105 -12.92 6.66 6.29
N PRO A 106 -13.98 7.35 5.84
CA PRO A 106 -14.90 8.06 6.74
C PRO A 106 -15.52 7.18 7.83
N GLY A 107 -15.74 5.89 7.57
CA GLY A 107 -16.32 4.95 8.52
C GLY A 107 -15.48 4.73 9.78
N LEU A 108 -14.17 4.99 9.70
CA LEU A 108 -13.23 4.78 10.80
C LEU A 108 -13.52 5.71 11.98
N THR A 109 -13.85 6.97 11.72
CA THR A 109 -14.04 7.99 12.77
C THR A 109 -15.46 8.52 12.90
N SER A 110 -16.31 8.32 11.89
CA SER A 110 -17.67 8.88 11.86
C SER A 110 -18.76 7.91 12.35
N GLY A 111 -19.87 8.46 12.83
CA GLY A 111 -21.09 7.70 13.14
C GLY A 111 -21.07 6.90 14.46
N TRP A 112 -19.94 6.82 15.15
CA TRP A 112 -19.78 6.02 16.39
C TRP A 112 -20.66 6.44 17.56
N THR A 113 -21.06 7.71 17.65
CA THR A 113 -21.91 8.24 18.74
C THR A 113 -23.36 7.80 18.63
N ARG A 114 -23.83 7.46 17.42
CA ARG A 114 -25.22 7.07 17.16
C ARG A 114 -25.46 5.57 17.33
N LEU A 115 -24.39 4.79 17.44
CA LEU A 115 -24.45 3.34 17.54
C LEU A 115 -24.74 2.89 18.97
N ARG A 116 -25.63 1.89 19.09
CA ARG A 116 -25.86 1.12 20.31
C ARG A 116 -24.59 0.37 20.71
N PRO A 117 -24.43 -0.04 21.98
CA PRO A 117 -23.23 -0.73 22.43
C PRO A 117 -22.87 -1.98 21.61
N GLU A 118 -23.85 -2.79 21.21
CA GLU A 118 -23.61 -4.01 20.41
C GLU A 118 -23.16 -3.69 18.99
N GLU A 119 -23.80 -2.72 18.33
CA GLU A 119 -23.42 -2.22 17.01
C GLU A 119 -22.01 -1.62 17.03
N ARG A 120 -21.65 -0.94 18.12
CA ARG A 120 -20.31 -0.38 18.32
C ARG A 120 -19.25 -1.48 18.40
N ARG A 121 -19.53 -2.56 19.11
CA ARG A 121 -18.63 -3.74 19.18
C ARG A 121 -18.50 -4.43 17.83
N ALA A 122 -19.62 -4.61 17.13
CA ALA A 122 -19.63 -5.20 15.79
C ALA A 122 -18.78 -4.37 14.81
N ARG A 123 -18.97 -3.04 14.78
CA ARG A 123 -18.16 -2.14 13.97
C ARG A 123 -16.69 -2.13 14.37
N HIS A 124 -16.38 -2.17 15.66
CA HIS A 124 -14.99 -2.28 16.15
C HIS A 124 -14.32 -3.55 15.59
N ALA A 125 -14.97 -4.71 15.72
CA ALA A 125 -14.46 -5.97 15.17
C ALA A 125 -14.32 -5.94 13.64
N GLU A 126 -15.30 -5.38 12.93
CA GLU A 126 -15.25 -5.19 11.48
C GLU A 126 -14.06 -4.30 11.07
N THR A 127 -13.85 -3.19 11.77
CA THR A 127 -12.79 -2.22 11.46
C THR A 127 -11.41 -2.81 11.74
N HIS A 128 -11.24 -3.56 12.83
CA HIS A 128 -10.00 -4.31 13.09
C HIS A 128 -9.69 -5.31 11.97
N ARG A 129 -10.68 -6.07 11.51
CA ARG A 129 -10.49 -7.00 10.38
C ARG A 129 -10.08 -6.25 9.11
N ALA A 130 -10.72 -5.12 8.82
CA ALA A 130 -10.36 -4.29 7.68
C ALA A 130 -8.92 -3.77 7.77
N LEU A 131 -8.46 -3.33 8.95
CA LEU A 131 -7.06 -2.93 9.18
C LEU A 131 -6.08 -4.10 8.94
N ASP A 132 -6.39 -5.28 9.47
CA ASP A 132 -5.58 -6.49 9.27
C ASP A 132 -5.49 -6.91 7.80
N GLU A 133 -6.62 -6.91 7.10
CA GLU A 133 -6.69 -7.23 5.68
C GLU A 133 -5.88 -6.20 4.88
N PHE A 134 -6.08 -4.91 5.15
CA PHE A 134 -5.39 -3.84 4.46
C PHE A 134 -3.86 -3.94 4.59
N VAL A 135 -3.34 -4.15 5.81
CA VAL A 135 -1.90 -4.35 6.04
C VAL A 135 -1.40 -5.57 5.27
N ARG A 136 -2.15 -6.67 5.26
CA ARG A 136 -1.80 -7.89 4.51
C ARG A 136 -1.74 -7.65 3.00
N HIS A 137 -2.70 -6.91 2.45
CA HIS A 137 -2.71 -6.55 1.04
C HIS A 137 -1.57 -5.59 0.71
N THR A 138 -1.23 -4.67 1.61
CA THR A 138 -0.11 -3.75 1.45
C THR A 138 1.23 -4.49 1.50
N ALA A 139 1.41 -5.45 2.40
CA ALA A 139 2.59 -6.32 2.44
C ALA A 139 2.76 -7.14 1.15
N ARG A 140 1.67 -7.64 0.58
CA ARG A 140 1.67 -8.33 -0.72
C ARG A 140 2.03 -7.40 -1.88
N LEU A 141 1.63 -6.13 -1.82
CA LEU A 141 2.05 -5.10 -2.78
C LEU A 141 3.54 -4.81 -2.63
N ALA A 142 4.01 -4.56 -1.40
CA ALA A 142 5.41 -4.29 -1.08
C ALA A 142 6.34 -5.42 -1.60
N ALA A 143 5.99 -6.69 -1.34
CA ALA A 143 6.75 -7.83 -1.84
C ALA A 143 6.87 -7.86 -3.39
N ARG A 144 5.81 -7.46 -4.10
CA ARG A 144 5.81 -7.38 -5.57
C ARG A 144 6.59 -6.18 -6.11
N MET A 145 6.72 -5.11 -5.33
CA MET A 145 7.55 -3.96 -5.70
C MET A 145 9.03 -4.34 -5.81
N GLU A 146 9.49 -5.36 -5.07
CA GLU A 146 10.87 -5.85 -5.18
C GLU A 146 11.20 -6.45 -6.55
N HIS A 147 10.19 -6.98 -7.27
CA HIS A 147 10.34 -7.63 -8.58
C HIS A 147 9.26 -7.18 -9.59
N PRO A 148 9.27 -5.90 -10.00
CA PRO A 148 8.12 -5.28 -10.67
C PRO A 148 7.85 -5.82 -12.08
N LEU A 149 8.88 -6.29 -12.80
CA LEU A 149 8.72 -6.87 -14.14
C LEU A 149 8.03 -8.25 -14.09
N LEU A 150 8.34 -9.05 -13.07
CA LEU A 150 7.77 -10.39 -12.89
C LEU A 150 6.32 -10.31 -12.41
N SER A 151 5.98 -9.31 -11.59
CA SER A 151 4.63 -9.14 -11.05
C SER A 151 3.66 -8.39 -11.97
N ARG A 152 4.09 -7.93 -13.15
CA ARG A 152 3.29 -7.01 -14.00
C ARG A 152 1.94 -7.59 -14.44
N ARG A 153 1.85 -8.89 -14.74
CA ARG A 153 0.59 -9.54 -15.13
C ARG A 153 -0.38 -9.62 -13.95
N GLU A 154 0.09 -10.07 -12.80
CA GLU A 154 -0.72 -10.17 -11.57
C GLU A 154 -1.22 -8.81 -11.09
N MET A 155 -0.40 -7.77 -11.20
CA MET A 155 -0.75 -6.40 -10.80
C MET A 155 -1.76 -5.72 -11.74
N ARG A 156 -2.01 -6.30 -12.91
CA ARG A 156 -3.04 -5.87 -13.87
C ARG A 156 -4.36 -6.59 -13.66
N SER A 157 -4.36 -7.82 -13.15
CA SER A 157 -5.58 -8.50 -12.71
C SER A 157 -6.13 -7.86 -11.45
N GLU A 158 -7.46 -7.89 -11.29
CA GLU A 158 -8.08 -7.42 -10.05
C GLU A 158 -7.65 -8.31 -8.88
N PRO A 159 -7.25 -7.73 -7.74
CA PRO A 159 -7.12 -8.52 -6.52
C PRO A 159 -8.52 -9.02 -6.16
N VAL A 160 -8.65 -10.32 -5.88
CA VAL A 160 -9.88 -10.85 -5.29
C VAL A 160 -9.93 -10.34 -3.85
N TRP A 161 -10.64 -9.23 -3.67
CA TRP A 161 -11.09 -8.78 -2.36
C TRP A 161 -12.34 -9.60 -2.04
N THR A 162 -12.34 -10.31 -0.92
CA THR A 162 -13.60 -10.76 -0.34
C THR A 162 -14.39 -9.49 -0.01
N ARG A 163 -15.32 -9.09 -0.89
CA ARG A 163 -16.31 -8.07 -0.51
C ARG A 163 -16.93 -8.57 0.80
N PRO A 164 -17.01 -7.74 1.85
CA PRO A 164 -17.83 -8.11 2.99
C PRO A 164 -19.24 -8.37 2.46
N PRO A 165 -19.93 -9.42 2.97
CA PRO A 165 -21.31 -9.69 2.56
C PRO A 165 -22.12 -8.41 2.76
N GLN A 166 -22.84 -7.99 1.72
CA GLN A 166 -23.81 -6.91 1.88
C GLN A 166 -24.97 -7.50 2.69
N GLY A 167 -24.94 -7.24 4.00
CA GLY A 167 -26.03 -7.50 4.93
C GLY A 167 -27.00 -6.34 4.95
#